data_AF-A0A365K8T7-F1
#
_entry.id   AF-A0A365K8T7-F1
#
_cell.length_a   1.000
_cell.length_b   1.000
_cell.length_c   1.000
_cell.angle_alpha   90.00
_cell.angle_beta   90.00
_cell.angle_gamma   90.00
#
_symmetry.space_group_name_H-M   'P 1'
#
loop_
_entity.id
_entity.type
_entity.pdbx_description
1 polymer ?
#
loop_
_entity_poly.entity_id
_entity_poly.type
_entity_poly.pdbx_seq_one_letter_code
_entity_poly.pdbx_strand_id
1 'polypeptide(L)'
;MDFLLMGILLWSLVIAALLLGLYGVWKRSWKALFWGGIASLLPMGLIFMGDDSWVFKLSILPPLLMFIGAYFLKQRHPEKV
;
A
#
# COMPACT_ATOMS: atom_id res chain seq x y z
N MET A 1 19.35 -19.28 3.30
CA MET A 1 17.88 -19.50 3.31
C MET A 1 17.12 -18.20 3.59
N ASP A 2 17.84 -17.12 3.86
CA ASP A 2 17.31 -15.85 4.37
C ASP A 2 16.72 -14.96 3.27
N PHE A 3 17.26 -15.05 2.05
CA PHE A 3 16.76 -14.28 0.90
C PHE A 3 15.35 -14.71 0.46
N LEU A 4 15.06 -16.02 0.51
CA LEU A 4 13.71 -16.56 0.27
C LEU A 4 12.73 -16.11 1.36
N LEU A 5 13.19 -16.09 2.62
CA LEU A 5 12.37 -15.66 3.75
C LEU A 5 12.02 -14.16 3.66
N MET A 6 12.99 -13.33 3.27
CA MET A 6 12.80 -11.91 2.99
C MET A 6 11.81 -11.69 1.83
N GLY A 7 11.92 -12.51 0.78
CA GLY A 7 11.01 -12.48 -0.36
C GLY A 7 9.57 -12.85 0.03
N ILE A 8 9.38 -13.94 0.79
CA ILE A 8 8.06 -14.35 1.29
C ILE A 8 7.46 -13.27 2.18
N LEU A 9 8.27 -12.65 3.05
CA LEU A 9 7.83 -11.54 3.90
C LEU A 9 7.34 -10.35 3.05
N LEU A 10 8.13 -9.94 2.06
CA LEU A 10 7.76 -8.86 1.13
C LEU A 10 6.46 -9.17 0.36
N TRP A 11 6.34 -10.38 -0.20
CA TRP A 11 5.15 -10.81 -0.91
C TRP A 11 3.92 -10.89 0.01
N SER A 12 4.09 -11.34 1.25
CA SER A 12 3.00 -11.34 2.24
C SER A 12 2.54 -9.91 2.57
N LEU A 13 3.47 -8.95 2.63
CA LEU A 13 3.16 -7.54 2.85
C LEU A 13 2.37 -6.93 1.69
N VAL A 14 2.72 -7.30 0.44
CA VAL A 14 1.97 -6.89 -0.76
C VAL A 14 0.54 -7.42 -0.71
N ILE A 15 0.34 -8.70 -0.40
CA ILE A 15 -0.99 -9.30 -0.29
C ILE A 15 -1.78 -8.65 0.86
N ALA A 16 -1.16 -8.47 2.02
CA ALA A 16 -1.78 -7.80 3.17
C ALA A 16 -2.18 -6.37 2.82
N ALA A 17 -1.33 -5.61 2.13
CA ALA A 17 -1.64 -4.26 1.69
C ALA A 17 -2.80 -4.23 0.69
N LEU A 18 -2.84 -5.15 -0.28
CA LEU A 18 -3.97 -5.28 -1.20
C LEU A 18 -5.29 -5.57 -0.46
N LEU A 19 -5.26 -6.51 0.49
CA LEU A 19 -6.42 -6.83 1.33
C LEU A 19 -6.84 -5.63 2.19
N LEU A 20 -5.89 -4.90 2.79
CA LEU A 20 -6.15 -3.69 3.56
C LEU A 20 -6.69 -2.54 2.70
N GLY A 21 -6.21 -2.41 1.47
CA GLY A 21 -6.72 -1.43 0.51
C GLY A 21 -8.15 -1.75 0.10
N LEU A 22 -8.43 -3.00 -0.31
CA LEU A 22 -9.79 -3.45 -0.63
C LEU A 22 -10.71 -3.29 0.58
N TYR A 23 -10.28 -3.76 1.75
CA TYR A 23 -11.06 -3.66 2.99
C TYR A 23 -11.26 -2.20 3.41
N GLY A 24 -10.26 -1.35 3.27
CA GLY A 24 -10.34 0.07 3.61
C GLY A 24 -11.25 0.87 2.67
N VAL A 25 -11.25 0.55 1.37
CA VAL A 25 -12.25 1.07 0.42
C VAL A 25 -13.64 0.54 0.78
N TRP A 26 -13.77 -0.78 1.03
CA TRP A 26 -15.05 -1.44 1.29
C TRP A 26 -15.71 -0.98 2.59
N LYS A 27 -14.94 -0.90 3.68
CA LYS A 27 -15.39 -0.45 5.00
C LYS A 27 -15.35 1.07 5.15
N ARG A 28 -14.94 1.81 4.11
CA ARG A 28 -14.75 3.25 4.21
C ARG A 28 -13.90 3.64 5.44
N SER A 29 -12.80 2.92 5.69
CA SER A 29 -11.88 3.22 6.81
C SER A 29 -10.60 3.90 6.32
N TRP A 30 -10.42 5.17 6.70
CA TRP A 30 -9.27 5.98 6.29
C TRP A 30 -7.97 5.47 6.92
N LYS A 31 -8.05 4.96 8.16
CA LYS A 31 -6.92 4.37 8.88
C LYS A 31 -6.41 3.11 8.18
N ALA A 32 -7.33 2.25 7.72
CA ALA A 32 -6.96 1.03 7.00
C ALA A 32 -6.28 1.33 5.66
N LEU A 33 -6.77 2.33 4.91
CA LEU A 33 -6.12 2.78 3.67
C LEU A 33 -4.77 3.45 3.90
N PHE A 34 -4.63 4.25 4.96
CA PHE A 34 -3.36 4.89 5.30
C PHE A 34 -2.30 3.87 5.74
N TRP A 35 -2.65 2.96 6.65
CA TRP A 35 -1.75 1.89 7.09
C TRP A 35 -1.45 0.89 5.98
N GLY A 36 -2.44 0.55 5.14
CA GLY A 36 -2.24 -0.28 3.95
C GLY A 36 -1.33 0.38 2.92
N GLY A 37 -1.47 1.69 2.71
CA GLY A 37 -0.60 2.50 1.86
C GLY A 37 0.84 2.49 2.35
N ILE A 38 1.08 2.73 3.65
CA ILE A 38 2.42 2.66 4.26
C ILE A 38 3.01 1.24 4.14
N ALA A 39 2.22 0.21 4.43
CA ALA A 39 2.65 -1.19 4.32
C ALA A 39 3.03 -1.56 2.88
N SER A 40 2.34 -1.00 1.88
CA SER A 40 2.65 -1.16 0.45
C SER A 40 3.85 -0.33 0.00
N LEU A 41 4.11 0.80 0.66
CA LEU A 41 5.19 1.72 0.30
C LEU A 41 6.57 1.10 0.51
N LEU A 42 6.72 0.22 1.51
CA LEU A 42 7.95 -0.51 1.78
C LEU A 42 8.33 -1.48 0.62
N PRO A 43 7.49 -2.44 0.21
CA PRO A 43 7.78 -3.31 -0.92
C PRO A 43 7.85 -2.54 -2.24
N MET A 44 6.95 -1.58 -2.48
CA MET A 44 6.95 -0.84 -3.74
C MET A 44 8.12 0.14 -3.87
N GLY A 45 8.59 0.72 -2.76
CA GLY A 45 9.80 1.56 -2.73
C GLY A 45 11.07 0.75 -2.99
N LEU A 46 11.15 -0.47 -2.44
CA LEU A 46 12.24 -1.40 -2.75
C LEU A 46 12.25 -1.81 -4.23
N ILE A 47 11.07 -2.06 -4.81
CA ILE A 47 10.93 -2.36 -6.23
C ILE A 47 11.30 -1.15 -7.11
N PHE A 48 10.89 0.06 -6.73
CA PHE A 48 11.21 1.31 -7.43
C PHE A 48 12.72 1.61 -7.45
N MET A 49 13.43 1.31 -6.37
CA MET A 49 14.89 1.49 -6.29
C MET A 49 15.69 0.34 -6.94
N GLY A 50 15.05 -0.80 -7.18
CA GLY A 50 15.74 -2.01 -7.65
C GLY A 50 16.13 -1.96 -9.13
N ASP A 51 15.38 -1.25 -9.96
CA ASP A 51 15.58 -1.24 -11.42
C ASP A 51 14.96 0.04 -12.03
N ASP A 52 15.64 0.64 -13.00
CA ASP A 52 15.28 1.96 -13.55
C ASP A 52 14.16 1.90 -14.61
N SER A 53 13.68 0.69 -14.92
CA SER A 53 12.65 0.51 -15.93
C SER A 53 11.31 1.13 -15.54
N TRP A 54 10.63 1.70 -16.55
CA TRP A 54 9.38 2.44 -16.39
C TRP A 54 8.27 1.65 -15.69
N VAL A 55 8.29 0.32 -15.85
CA VAL A 55 7.32 -0.59 -15.23
C VAL A 55 7.46 -0.62 -13.71
N PHE A 56 8.69 -0.53 -13.17
CA PHE A 56 8.91 -0.45 -11.73
C PHE A 56 8.62 0.94 -11.16
N LYS A 57 8.71 1.99 -11.99
CA LYS A 57 8.21 3.33 -11.62
C LYS A 57 6.69 3.33 -11.42
N LEU A 58 5.95 2.52 -12.17
CA LEU A 58 4.50 2.34 -11.99
C LEU A 58 4.13 1.58 -10.70
N SER A 59 5.07 0.89 -10.07
CA SER A 59 4.85 0.18 -8.80
C SER A 59 4.46 1.11 -7.64
N ILE A 60 4.69 2.42 -7.78
CA ILE A 60 4.25 3.40 -6.78
C ILE A 60 2.78 3.81 -6.90
N LEU A 61 2.10 3.48 -8.01
CA LEU A 61 0.67 3.79 -8.19
C LEU A 61 -0.22 3.14 -7.12
N PRO A 62 -0.10 1.85 -6.79
CA PRO A 62 -0.92 1.21 -5.76
C PRO A 62 -0.88 1.91 -4.40
N PRO A 63 0.30 2.21 -3.79
CA PRO A 63 0.33 2.97 -2.54
C PRO A 63 -0.23 4.38 -2.74
N LEU A 64 0.03 5.04 -3.87
CA LEU A 64 -0.50 6.38 -4.15
C LEU A 64 -2.03 6.39 -4.22
N LEU A 65 -2.64 5.38 -4.86
CA LEU A 65 -4.09 5.20 -4.93
C LEU A 65 -4.68 4.93 -3.53
N MET A 66 -3.99 4.17 -2.68
CA MET A 66 -4.42 3.97 -1.30
C MET A 66 -4.38 5.28 -0.49
N PHE A 67 -3.34 6.11 -0.66
CA PHE A 67 -3.25 7.42 -0.03
C PHE A 67 -4.33 8.39 -0.51
N ILE A 68 -4.59 8.44 -1.81
CA ILE A 68 -5.68 9.25 -2.39
C ILE A 68 -7.02 8.78 -1.84
N GLY A 69 -7.25 7.46 -1.78
CA GLY A 69 -8.42 6.86 -1.16
C GLY A 69 -8.57 7.25 0.30
N ALA A 70 -7.50 7.15 1.10
CA ALA A 70 -7.48 7.56 2.50
C ALA A 70 -7.84 9.04 2.67
N TYR A 71 -7.30 9.90 1.79
CA TYR A 71 -7.53 11.35 1.84
C TYR A 71 -8.98 11.72 1.51
N PHE A 72 -9.51 11.16 0.41
CA PHE A 72 -10.92 11.37 0.02
C PHE A 72 -11.87 10.91 1.11
N LEU A 73 -11.54 9.79 1.74
CA LEU A 73 -12.38 9.20 2.76
C LEU A 73 -12.35 9.98 4.07
N LYS A 74 -11.18 10.49 4.47
CA LYS A 74 -11.03 11.43 5.60
C LYS A 74 -11.80 12.73 5.35
N GLN A 75 -11.87 13.20 4.11
CA GLN A 75 -12.69 14.37 3.76
C GLN A 75 -14.20 14.08 3.78
N ARG A 76 -14.64 12.89 3.35
CA ARG A 76 -16.05 12.51 3.27
C ARG A 76 -16.65 12.05 4.60
N HIS A 77 -15.83 11.41 5.44
CA HIS A 77 -16.13 11.04 6.82
C HIS A 77 -15.01 11.60 7.70
N PRO A 78 -15.09 12.89 8.10
CA PRO A 78 -14.30 13.36 9.21
C PRO A 78 -14.81 12.62 10.44
N GLU A 79 -14.24 11.45 10.71
CA GLU A 79 -14.34 10.86 12.04
C GLU A 79 -13.88 11.95 12.99
N LYS A 80 -14.80 12.43 13.83
CA LYS A 80 -14.52 13.40 14.88
C LYS A 80 -13.39 12.80 15.71
N VAL A 81 -12.20 13.37 15.54
CA VAL A 81 -11.03 13.07 16.37
C VAL A 81 -11.35 13.46 17.80
#